data_AF-A0A5B2VXH0-F1
#
_entry.id   AF-A0A5B2VXH0-F1
#
_cell.length_a   1.000
_cell.length_b   1.000
_cell.length_c   1.000
_cell.angle_alpha   90.00
_cell.angle_beta   90.00
_cell.angle_gamma   90.00
#
_symmetry.space_group_name_H-M   'P 1'
#
loop_
_entity.id
_entity.type
_entity.pdbx_description
1 polymer ?
#
loop_
_entity_poly.entity_id
_entity_poly.type
_entity_poly.pdbx_seq_one_letter_code
_entity_poly.pdbx_strand_id
1 'polypeptide(L)'
;MQYMPLPANGYASCPANWIMCNSSPMSTFALGPIYCTLLLLIASIQRQPSSDLTASVARGKPLYATYCLTCHMQQGQGLEGIYPPLAGSGSLVADPKRAIQLILYGSAGATPAKSKTYSQPMPGINLPDSTVSDILNYVRNSFGNKGAMVKPATVKATRK
;
A
#
# COMPACT_ATOMS: atom_id res chain seq x y z
N MET A 1 4.26 -51.62 0.40
CA MET A 1 3.68 -51.20 -0.89
C MET A 1 3.30 -49.73 -0.74
N GLN A 2 3.69 -48.74 -1.53
CA GLN A 2 4.66 -48.51 -2.60
C GLN A 2 4.71 -46.96 -2.73
N TYR A 3 5.92 -46.41 -2.81
CA TYR A 3 6.40 -45.18 -3.47
C TYR A 3 5.70 -43.80 -3.34
N MET A 4 6.56 -42.80 -3.05
CA MET A 4 6.41 -41.34 -3.20
C MET A 4 6.17 -40.93 -4.67
N PRO A 5 5.73 -39.67 -4.92
CA PRO A 5 6.71 -38.59 -5.15
C PRO A 5 6.39 -37.23 -4.47
N LEU A 6 7.46 -36.55 -4.02
CA LEU A 6 7.60 -35.08 -3.82
C LEU A 6 7.82 -34.40 -5.21
N PRO A 7 7.93 -33.05 -5.41
CA PRO A 7 8.14 -31.90 -4.49
C PRO A 7 7.15 -30.73 -4.83
N ALA A 8 7.22 -29.48 -4.41
CA ALA A 8 8.31 -28.57 -4.12
C ALA A 8 7.79 -27.32 -3.36
N ASN A 9 8.72 -26.63 -2.70
CA ASN A 9 8.59 -25.31 -2.07
C ASN A 9 8.27 -25.35 -0.57
N GLY A 10 9.17 -26.01 0.17
CA GLY A 10 9.40 -25.72 1.58
C GLY A 10 10.18 -24.42 1.73
N TYR A 11 9.55 -23.37 2.23
CA TYR A 11 10.25 -22.34 3.00
C TYR A 11 10.29 -22.81 4.44
N ALA A 12 11.27 -23.67 4.73
CA ALA A 12 11.64 -23.97 6.11
C ALA A 12 12.40 -22.75 6.66
N SER A 13 11.81 -22.15 7.68
CA SER A 13 12.42 -21.21 8.61
C SER A 13 13.72 -21.79 9.15
N CYS A 14 14.84 -21.08 9.03
CA CYS A 14 16.03 -21.34 9.84
C CYS A 14 15.89 -20.57 11.16
N PRO A 15 15.65 -21.23 12.31
CA PRO A 15 15.78 -20.58 13.60
C PRO A 15 17.25 -20.28 13.87
N ALA A 16 17.49 -19.10 14.43
CA ALA A 16 18.79 -18.67 14.92
C ALA A 16 19.33 -19.70 15.93
N ASN A 17 20.64 -19.95 15.86
CA ASN A 17 21.45 -20.81 16.75
C ASN A 17 21.79 -22.21 16.22
N TRP A 18 22.48 -22.29 15.07
CA TRP A 18 23.40 -23.39 14.76
C TRP A 18 24.68 -22.82 14.16
N ILE A 19 25.67 -22.64 15.05
CA ILE A 19 27.09 -22.64 14.70
C ILE A 19 27.40 -24.08 14.25
N MET A 20 28.18 -24.23 13.16
CA MET A 20 28.65 -25.48 12.54
C MET A 20 27.77 -26.13 11.45
N CYS A 21 27.91 -25.62 10.23
CA CYS A 21 27.90 -26.37 8.96
C CYS A 21 28.49 -25.39 7.93
N ASN A 22 29.61 -25.60 7.27
CA ASN A 22 30.31 -26.81 6.89
C ASN A 22 31.76 -26.42 6.58
N SER A 23 32.69 -27.17 7.15
CA SER A 23 34.11 -27.17 6.86
C SER A 23 34.38 -27.59 5.42
N SER A 24 34.69 -26.63 4.56
CA SER A 24 35.47 -26.85 3.35
C SER A 24 36.76 -26.05 3.48
N PRO A 25 37.94 -26.61 3.14
CA PRO A 25 39.20 -25.92 3.30
C PRO A 25 39.17 -24.66 2.46
N MET A 26 39.35 -23.55 3.14
CA MET A 26 39.36 -22.20 2.60
C MET A 26 40.56 -22.10 1.66
N SER A 27 40.36 -22.44 0.40
CA SER A 27 41.30 -22.09 -0.66
C SER A 27 41.36 -20.56 -0.68
N THR A 28 42.54 -20.07 -0.34
CA THR A 28 42.94 -18.68 -0.17
C THR A 28 42.81 -17.93 -1.51
N PHE A 29 41.58 -17.55 -1.88
CA PHE A 29 41.36 -16.56 -2.92
C PHE A 29 41.53 -15.17 -2.30
N ALA A 30 42.67 -14.55 -2.62
CA ALA A 30 43.14 -13.24 -2.18
C ALA A 30 42.29 -12.04 -2.68
N LEU A 31 40.96 -12.19 -2.75
CA LEU A 31 40.00 -11.15 -3.17
C LEU A 31 38.90 -10.89 -2.11
N GLY A 32 39.02 -11.49 -0.92
CA GLY A 32 38.09 -11.40 0.21
C GLY A 32 37.67 -9.98 0.66
N PRO A 33 38.54 -8.97 0.77
CA PRO A 33 38.13 -7.65 1.26
C PRO A 33 37.33 -6.85 0.21
N ILE A 34 37.59 -7.09 -1.08
CA ILE A 34 36.93 -6.36 -2.19
C ILE A 34 35.52 -6.93 -2.43
N TYR A 35 35.35 -8.25 -2.32
CA TYR A 35 34.04 -8.87 -2.49
C TYR A 35 33.10 -8.62 -1.30
N CYS A 36 33.65 -8.55 -0.08
CA CYS A 36 32.89 -8.24 1.14
C CYS A 36 32.38 -6.79 1.15
N THR A 37 33.22 -5.83 0.70
CA THR A 37 32.81 -4.42 0.58
C THR A 37 31.81 -4.20 -0.56
N LEU A 38 31.94 -4.91 -1.68
CA LEU A 38 30.98 -4.86 -2.78
C LEU A 38 29.60 -5.43 -2.40
N LEU A 39 29.54 -6.49 -1.58
CA LEU A 39 28.29 -7.08 -1.05
C LEU A 39 27.58 -6.17 -0.02
N LEU A 40 28.31 -5.41 0.78
CA LEU A 40 27.73 -4.43 1.72
C LEU A 40 27.12 -3.20 1.02
N LEU A 41 27.63 -2.83 -0.17
CA LEU A 41 27.04 -1.76 -0.99
C LEU A 41 25.67 -2.14 -1.58
N ILE A 42 25.40 -3.43 -1.81
CA ILE A 42 24.11 -3.92 -2.35
C ILE A 42 23.03 -4.04 -1.26
N ALA A 43 23.43 -4.26 0.00
CA ALA A 43 22.51 -4.39 1.14
C ALA A 43 21.85 -3.05 1.56
N SER A 44 22.45 -1.91 1.20
CA SER A 44 21.89 -0.57 1.47
C SER A 44 20.70 -0.21 0.59
N ILE A 45 20.38 -1.02 -0.43
CA ILE A 45 19.25 -0.82 -1.36
C ILE A 45 18.02 -1.61 -0.89
N GLN A 46 17.85 -1.84 0.41
CA GLN A 46 16.63 -2.44 0.93
C GLN A 46 15.48 -1.42 0.94
N ARG A 47 14.62 -1.54 -0.07
CA ARG A 47 13.26 -0.97 -0.12
C ARG A 47 12.54 -1.26 1.21
N GLN A 48 12.21 -0.22 1.98
CA GLN A 48 11.24 -0.29 3.09
C GLN A 48 9.88 0.35 2.74
N PRO A 49 9.09 -0.21 1.79
CA PRO A 49 7.77 0.34 1.47
C PRO A 49 6.70 -0.03 2.50
N SER A 50 6.87 -1.12 3.27
CA SER A 50 5.84 -1.61 4.20
C SER A 50 5.77 -0.82 5.52
N SER A 51 6.90 -0.37 6.06
CA SER A 51 6.95 0.45 7.28
C SER A 51 6.39 1.85 7.04
N ASP A 52 6.72 2.47 5.91
CA ASP A 52 6.22 3.78 5.51
C ASP A 52 4.70 3.77 5.22
N LEU A 53 4.21 2.72 4.53
CA LEU A 53 2.77 2.54 4.31
C LEU A 53 2.02 2.38 5.63
N THR A 54 2.53 1.57 6.56
CA THR A 54 1.89 1.35 7.86
C THR A 54 1.78 2.66 8.65
N ALA A 55 2.84 3.47 8.65
CA ALA A 55 2.83 4.78 9.29
C ALA A 55 1.83 5.74 8.61
N SER A 56 1.75 5.73 7.29
CA SER A 56 0.79 6.54 6.53
C SER A 56 -0.67 6.15 6.82
N VAL A 57 -0.96 4.85 6.87
CA VAL A 57 -2.28 4.31 7.25
C VAL A 57 -2.66 4.73 8.68
N ALA A 58 -1.71 4.68 9.61
CA ALA A 58 -1.94 5.10 11.00
C ALA A 58 -2.30 6.59 11.10
N ARG A 59 -1.61 7.46 10.34
CA ARG A 59 -1.94 8.89 10.25
C ARG A 59 -3.27 9.14 9.53
N GLY A 60 -3.59 8.32 8.53
CA GLY A 60 -4.81 8.44 7.73
C GLY A 60 -6.11 8.10 8.48
N LYS A 61 -6.04 7.18 9.45
CA LYS A 61 -7.22 6.75 10.23
C LYS A 61 -7.96 7.88 10.94
N PRO A 62 -7.34 8.75 11.75
CA PRO A 62 -8.03 9.87 12.38
C PRO A 62 -8.53 10.89 11.35
N LEU A 63 -7.79 11.10 10.26
CA LEU A 63 -8.21 12.01 9.18
C LEU A 63 -9.47 11.50 8.47
N TYR A 64 -9.60 10.19 8.26
CA TYR A 64 -10.83 9.58 7.75
C TYR A 64 -12.01 9.85 8.67
N ALA A 65 -11.82 9.71 9.99
CA ALA A 65 -12.85 10.00 10.97
C ALA A 65 -13.33 11.46 10.89
N THR A 66 -12.43 12.40 10.60
CA THR A 66 -12.75 13.83 10.48
C THR A 66 -13.46 14.18 9.18
N TYR A 67 -12.97 13.68 8.04
CA TYR A 67 -13.41 14.18 6.72
C TYR A 67 -14.33 13.24 5.95
N CYS A 68 -14.32 11.94 6.24
CA CYS A 68 -14.92 10.93 5.37
C CYS A 68 -16.01 10.12 6.06
N LEU A 69 -15.91 9.93 7.38
CA LEU A 69 -16.77 9.04 8.17
C LEU A 69 -18.25 9.42 8.11
N THR A 70 -18.59 10.70 8.07
CA THR A 70 -19.98 11.17 8.02
C THR A 70 -20.76 10.62 6.81
N CYS A 71 -20.10 10.45 5.66
CA CYS A 71 -20.76 9.97 4.44
C CYS A 71 -20.43 8.51 4.13
N HIS A 72 -19.17 8.10 4.34
CA HIS A 72 -18.71 6.75 4.00
C HIS A 72 -18.82 5.74 5.14
N MET A 73 -19.24 6.19 6.32
CA MET A 73 -19.49 5.38 7.52
C MET A 73 -18.20 4.74 8.09
N GLN A 74 -18.32 4.11 9.26
CA GLN A 74 -17.16 3.61 10.00
C GLN A 74 -16.41 2.48 9.27
N GLN A 75 -17.10 1.62 8.53
CA GLN A 75 -16.51 0.49 7.81
C GLN A 75 -16.39 0.74 6.31
N GLY A 76 -16.54 2.00 5.86
CA GLY A 76 -16.50 2.32 4.44
C GLY A 76 -17.68 1.73 3.66
N GLN A 77 -18.77 1.32 4.31
CA GLN A 77 -19.91 0.69 3.64
C GLN A 77 -20.79 1.71 2.88
N GLY A 78 -20.67 3.00 3.19
CA GLY A 78 -21.53 4.03 2.61
C GLY A 78 -23.01 3.79 2.92
N LEU A 79 -23.88 4.27 2.04
CA LEU A 79 -25.33 4.12 2.12
C LEU A 79 -25.88 3.89 0.71
N GLU A 80 -26.55 2.77 0.48
CA GLU A 80 -27.02 2.37 -0.84
C GLU A 80 -27.89 3.46 -1.51
N GLY A 81 -27.64 3.72 -2.79
CA GLY A 81 -28.32 4.77 -3.57
C GLY A 81 -27.91 6.23 -3.23
N ILE A 82 -27.22 6.45 -2.11
CA ILE A 82 -26.86 7.78 -1.62
C ILE A 82 -25.34 7.99 -1.66
N TYR A 83 -24.58 7.19 -0.91
CA TYR A 83 -23.12 7.25 -0.79
C TYR A 83 -22.47 5.94 -1.22
N PRO A 84 -21.45 5.98 -2.11
CA PRO A 84 -20.81 4.76 -2.58
C PRO A 84 -20.03 4.03 -1.47
N PRO A 85 -20.00 2.69 -1.50
CA PRO A 85 -19.13 1.91 -0.64
C PRO A 85 -17.66 2.08 -1.06
N LEU A 86 -16.81 2.30 -0.07
CA LEU A 86 -15.35 2.24 -0.17
C LEU A 86 -14.83 0.83 0.17
N ALA A 87 -15.59 0.06 0.93
CA ALA A 87 -15.27 -1.32 1.29
C ALA A 87 -15.25 -2.24 0.06
N GLY A 88 -14.19 -3.04 -0.08
CA GLY A 88 -14.02 -3.97 -1.20
C GLY A 88 -14.04 -3.31 -2.59
N SER A 89 -13.82 -2.00 -2.69
CA SER A 89 -13.95 -1.26 -3.93
C SER A 89 -12.74 -1.48 -4.83
N GLY A 90 -12.87 -2.41 -5.78
CA GLY A 90 -11.81 -2.70 -6.76
C GLY A 90 -11.44 -1.48 -7.61
N SER A 91 -12.40 -0.58 -7.89
CA SER A 91 -12.15 0.66 -8.63
C SER A 91 -11.28 1.64 -7.85
N LEU A 92 -11.48 1.75 -6.52
CA LEU A 92 -10.62 2.56 -5.65
C LEU A 92 -9.18 2.05 -5.66
N VAL A 93 -8.98 0.73 -5.63
CA VAL A 93 -7.64 0.11 -5.62
C VAL A 93 -6.96 0.22 -6.98
N ALA A 94 -7.69 0.00 -8.07
CA ALA A 94 -7.16 0.02 -9.44
C ALA A 94 -6.70 1.41 -9.89
N ASP A 95 -7.44 2.47 -9.56
CA ASP A 95 -7.14 3.83 -10.02
C ASP A 95 -6.94 4.82 -8.85
N PRO A 96 -5.71 4.94 -8.31
CA PRO A 96 -5.40 5.91 -7.27
C PRO A 96 -5.56 7.36 -7.76
N LYS A 97 -5.34 7.66 -9.04
CA LYS A 97 -5.44 9.03 -9.56
C LYS A 97 -6.87 9.52 -9.50
N ARG A 98 -7.82 8.68 -9.91
CA ARG A 98 -9.25 9.01 -9.79
C ARG A 98 -9.67 9.20 -8.34
N ALA A 99 -9.20 8.37 -7.43
CA ALA A 99 -9.47 8.54 -6.00
C ALA A 99 -8.94 9.87 -5.46
N ILE A 100 -7.74 10.29 -5.89
CA ILE A 100 -7.18 11.61 -5.56
C ILE A 100 -8.07 12.73 -6.10
N GLN A 101 -8.50 12.65 -7.37
CA GLN A 101 -9.38 13.66 -7.97
C GLN A 101 -10.72 13.77 -7.25
N LEU A 102 -11.30 12.65 -6.80
CA LEU A 102 -12.53 12.65 -6.01
C LEU A 102 -12.37 13.39 -4.68
N ILE A 103 -11.23 13.23 -4.00
CA ILE A 103 -10.95 13.95 -2.75
C ILE A 103 -10.75 15.45 -3.02
N LEU A 104 -9.97 15.81 -4.06
CA LEU A 104 -9.59 17.19 -4.32
C LEU A 104 -10.70 18.02 -4.97
N TYR A 105 -11.39 17.45 -5.94
CA TYR A 105 -12.33 18.15 -6.82
C TYR A 105 -13.77 17.66 -6.67
N GLY A 106 -13.99 16.62 -5.87
CA GLY A 106 -15.30 16.03 -5.68
C GLY A 106 -15.75 15.20 -6.88
N SER A 107 -16.98 14.71 -6.79
CA SER A 107 -17.59 13.85 -7.82
C SER A 107 -17.84 14.53 -9.16
N ALA A 108 -17.93 15.87 -9.18
CA ALA A 108 -18.14 16.65 -10.40
C ALA A 108 -16.83 16.92 -11.15
N GLY A 109 -15.70 17.06 -10.45
CA GLY A 109 -14.40 17.32 -11.06
C GLY A 109 -13.57 16.07 -11.38
N ALA A 110 -13.94 14.90 -10.86
CA ALA A 110 -13.21 13.67 -11.14
C ALA A 110 -13.57 13.07 -12.51
N THR A 111 -12.57 12.68 -13.31
CA THR A 111 -12.76 12.11 -14.66
C THR A 111 -12.53 10.59 -14.67
N PRO A 112 -13.38 9.74 -15.31
CA PRO A 112 -14.62 10.07 -16.04
C PRO A 112 -15.76 10.59 -15.14
N ALA A 113 -16.71 11.33 -15.70
CA ALA A 113 -17.80 11.93 -14.92
C ALA A 113 -18.67 10.88 -14.20
N LYS A 114 -19.27 11.30 -13.07
CA LYS A 114 -20.17 10.58 -12.13
C LYS A 114 -20.78 9.27 -12.65
N SER A 115 -20.66 8.19 -11.86
CA SER A 115 -21.58 7.05 -12.00
C SER A 115 -23.00 7.54 -11.75
N LYS A 116 -23.94 7.30 -12.68
CA LYS A 116 -25.36 7.70 -12.55
C LYS A 116 -26.06 7.08 -11.33
N THR A 117 -25.42 6.13 -10.65
CA THR A 117 -25.99 5.34 -9.56
C THR A 117 -26.10 6.09 -8.22
N TYR A 118 -25.35 7.18 -8.01
CA TYR A 118 -25.35 7.90 -6.72
C TYR A 118 -25.83 9.34 -6.86
N SER A 119 -26.82 9.71 -6.06
CA SER A 119 -27.48 11.02 -6.15
C SER A 119 -26.67 12.13 -5.47
N GLN A 120 -26.01 11.86 -4.34
CA GLN A 120 -25.31 12.90 -3.58
C GLN A 120 -23.97 13.29 -4.21
N PRO A 121 -23.70 14.60 -4.40
CA PRO A 121 -22.40 15.07 -4.84
C PRO A 121 -21.39 14.94 -3.70
N MET A 122 -20.25 14.30 -3.96
CA MET A 122 -19.09 14.41 -3.08
C MET A 122 -18.44 15.77 -3.29
N PRO A 123 -18.33 16.64 -2.26
CA PRO A 123 -17.61 17.90 -2.37
C PRO A 123 -16.10 17.65 -2.44
N GLY A 124 -15.37 18.52 -3.16
CA GLY A 124 -13.92 18.56 -3.10
C GLY A 124 -13.44 19.18 -1.80
N ILE A 125 -12.37 18.65 -1.21
CA ILE A 125 -11.77 19.15 0.02
C ILE A 125 -10.34 19.55 -0.29
N ASN A 126 -10.02 20.82 -0.05
CA ASN A 126 -8.66 21.33 -0.24
C ASN A 126 -7.78 21.00 0.98
N LEU A 127 -7.24 19.79 1.01
CA LEU A 127 -6.29 19.32 2.02
C LEU A 127 -4.86 19.34 1.45
N PRO A 128 -3.80 19.42 2.28
CA PRO A 128 -2.43 19.31 1.80
C PRO A 128 -2.13 17.89 1.27
N ASP A 129 -1.15 17.78 0.37
CA ASP A 129 -0.86 16.55 -0.37
C ASP A 129 -0.51 15.36 0.54
N SER A 130 0.17 15.62 1.65
CA SER A 130 0.49 14.61 2.67
C SER A 130 -0.78 14.04 3.31
N THR A 131 -1.69 14.90 3.74
CA THR A 131 -2.98 14.52 4.35
C THR A 131 -3.82 13.70 3.39
N VAL A 132 -3.91 14.12 2.12
CA VAL A 132 -4.64 13.35 1.09
C VAL A 132 -4.02 11.98 0.89
N SER A 133 -2.68 11.90 0.83
CA SER A 133 -1.99 10.63 0.68
C SER A 133 -2.22 9.68 1.86
N ASP A 134 -2.22 10.21 3.10
CA ASP A 134 -2.45 9.43 4.31
C ASP A 134 -3.90 8.90 4.36
N ILE A 135 -4.90 9.75 4.10
CA ILE A 135 -6.32 9.33 4.00
C ILE A 135 -6.47 8.23 2.95
N LEU A 136 -5.92 8.44 1.75
CA LEU A 136 -6.08 7.51 0.65
C LEU A 136 -5.39 6.17 0.93
N ASN A 137 -4.22 6.19 1.55
CA ASN A 137 -3.53 4.97 1.97
C ASN A 137 -4.32 4.20 3.02
N TYR A 138 -4.94 4.88 3.99
CA TYR A 138 -5.84 4.26 4.96
C TYR A 138 -7.02 3.57 4.27
N VAL A 139 -7.78 4.26 3.42
CA VAL A 139 -8.96 3.69 2.75
C VAL A 139 -8.58 2.52 1.83
N ARG A 140 -7.49 2.65 1.06
CA ARG A 140 -7.02 1.61 0.13
C ARG A 140 -6.43 0.37 0.81
N ASN A 141 -6.16 0.44 2.10
CA ASN A 141 -5.62 -0.69 2.89
C ASN A 141 -6.52 -1.07 4.08
N SER A 142 -7.75 -0.56 4.09
CA SER A 142 -8.79 -0.89 5.06
C SER A 142 -10.00 -1.52 4.37
N PHE A 143 -10.94 -2.04 5.15
CA PHE A 143 -12.24 -2.50 4.63
C PHE A 143 -12.13 -3.62 3.57
N GLY A 144 -11.11 -4.47 3.70
CA GLY A 144 -10.81 -5.54 2.74
C GLY A 144 -10.02 -5.10 1.50
N ASN A 145 -9.71 -3.81 1.36
CA ASN A 145 -8.88 -3.30 0.27
C ASN A 145 -7.40 -3.58 0.52
N LYS A 146 -6.65 -3.79 -0.57
CA LYS A 146 -5.18 -3.92 -0.56
C LYS A 146 -4.61 -3.13 -1.73
N GLY A 147 -4.09 -1.95 -1.45
CA GLY A 147 -3.59 -1.03 -2.47
C GLY A 147 -2.13 -0.65 -2.26
N ALA A 148 -1.42 -0.45 -3.37
CA ALA A 148 -0.07 0.13 -3.32
C ALA A 148 -0.09 1.52 -2.67
N MET A 149 1.01 1.86 -1.99
CA MET A 149 1.20 3.14 -1.32
C MET A 149 1.14 4.29 -2.33
N VAL A 150 0.32 5.29 -2.01
CA VAL A 150 0.28 6.58 -2.69
C VAL A 150 1.17 7.56 -1.95
N LYS A 151 2.13 8.14 -2.66
CA LYS A 151 3.04 9.16 -2.11
C LYS A 151 2.46 10.58 -2.30
N PRO A 152 2.81 11.55 -1.44
CA PRO A 152 2.39 12.95 -1.60
C PRO A 152 2.73 13.54 -2.98
N ALA A 153 3.85 13.14 -3.57
CA ALA A 153 4.24 13.55 -4.92
C ALA A 153 3.23 13.14 -6.00
N THR A 154 2.54 12.01 -5.81
CA THR A 154 1.47 11.53 -6.72
C THR A 154 0.24 12.44 -6.62
N VAL A 155 -0.09 12.87 -5.40
CA VAL A 155 -1.18 13.83 -5.17
C VAL A 155 -0.86 15.16 -5.83
N LYS A 156 0.34 15.68 -5.59
CA LYS A 156 0.81 16.92 -6.21
C LYS A 156 0.75 16.88 -7.74
N ALA A 157 1.12 15.76 -8.34
CA ALA A 157 1.06 15.57 -9.79
C ALA A 157 -0.36 15.57 -10.34
N THR A 158 -1.36 15.20 -9.53
CA THR A 158 -2.78 15.14 -9.92
C THR A 158 -3.47 16.50 -9.82
N ARG A 159 -2.82 17.50 -9.22
CA ARG A 159 -3.35 18.88 -9.11
C ARG A 159 -3.23 19.73 -10.38
N LYS A 160 -2.52 19.20 -11.38
CA LYS A 160 -2.21 19.89 -12.64
C LYS A 160 -3.27 19.54 -13.67
#